data_AF-A0A8K0GRV4-F1
#
_entry.id   AF-A0A8K0GRV4-F1
#
_cell.length_a   1.000
_cell.length_b   1.000
_cell.length_c   1.000
_cell.angle_alpha   90.00
_cell.angle_beta   90.00
_cell.angle_gamma   90.00
#
_symmetry.space_group_name_H-M   'P 1'
#
loop_
_entity.id
_entity.type
_entity.pdbx_description
1 polymer ?
#
loop_
_entity_poly.entity_id
_entity_poly.type
_entity_poly.pdbx_seq_one_letter_code
_entity_poly.pdbx_strand_id
1 'polypeptide(L)'
;MKLRKARAIIRKASMTEWAAFKSSNAPNGWSARGGQGVNPYNSSVTPCGSSSGSTILVAANMAAVSLGSDTFGSILCPSSFNSVVGIRPTVGLTSRGGVVPISPRQDTIGWVYIVVGSVRFKNMLINDMVCVLILVPLLLDGNRPICRTVPDAVHFLDAIVGIDHNDHATIEMSNTDETSRVQTFQDIKEKLKKYGQDMLLKEEATNGFGNEWKAVLSKLQGLTKNGLENLMKKNKLDALVTGEEWVAPVLVIEGFPGIVLPTGYDQAGVPFGICFGGLRGSEPKLIEIAYAFEQATKIWKPPTLKFQ
;
A
#
# COMPACT_ATOMS: atom_id res chain seq x y z
N MET A 1 11.13 5.66 -12.34
CA MET A 1 11.69 6.53 -13.41
C MET A 1 11.51 8.03 -13.12
N LYS A 2 10.28 8.54 -12.91
CA LYS A 2 10.06 10.00 -12.67
C LYS A 2 10.84 10.57 -11.47
N LEU A 3 10.82 9.88 -10.33
CA LEU A 3 11.55 10.33 -9.12
C LEU A 3 13.07 10.41 -9.35
N ARG A 4 13.65 9.46 -10.10
CA ARG A 4 15.07 9.52 -10.49
C ARG A 4 15.36 10.73 -11.39
N LYS A 5 14.48 11.03 -12.35
CA LYS A 5 14.58 12.24 -13.18
C LYS A 5 14.48 13.52 -12.35
N ALA A 6 13.68 13.51 -11.28
CA ALA A 6 13.59 14.58 -10.29
C ALA A 6 14.74 14.58 -9.26
N ARG A 7 15.81 13.79 -9.50
CA ARG A 7 17.01 13.68 -8.65
C ARG A 7 16.76 13.19 -7.21
N ALA A 8 15.67 12.44 -6.99
CA ALA A 8 15.45 11.78 -5.71
C ALA A 8 16.43 10.60 -5.52
N ILE A 9 16.97 10.47 -4.31
CA ILE A 9 17.69 9.27 -3.87
C ILE A 9 16.65 8.23 -3.45
N ILE A 10 16.70 7.04 -4.03
CA ILE A 10 15.66 6.02 -3.86
C ILE A 10 16.23 4.80 -3.14
N ARG A 11 15.51 4.35 -2.12
CA ARG A 11 15.72 3.09 -1.39
C ARG A 11 14.41 2.30 -1.35
N LYS A 12 14.48 1.02 -0.97
CA LYS A 12 13.31 0.16 -0.77
C LYS A 12 12.99 0.03 0.72
N ALA A 13 11.70 0.07 1.04
CA ALA A 13 11.20 -0.26 2.37
C ALA A 13 10.86 -1.76 2.45
N SER A 14 10.85 -2.32 3.67
CA SER A 14 10.19 -3.60 3.93
C SER A 14 8.66 -3.46 3.81
N MET A 15 7.95 -4.58 3.73
CA MET A 15 6.49 -4.63 3.64
C MET A 15 5.96 -5.93 4.24
N THR A 16 4.66 -6.00 4.51
CA THR A 16 4.01 -7.31 4.72
C THR A 16 4.12 -8.11 3.44
N GLU A 17 4.62 -9.33 3.54
CA GLU A 17 4.94 -10.17 2.39
C GLU A 17 3.76 -10.38 1.44
N TRP A 18 4.04 -10.35 0.13
CA TRP A 18 3.03 -10.38 -0.94
C TRP A 18 1.89 -9.40 -0.72
N ALA A 19 2.20 -8.22 -0.19
CA ALA A 19 1.21 -7.20 0.15
C ALA A 19 0.07 -7.71 1.06
N ALA A 20 0.41 -8.60 2.01
CA ALA A 20 -0.50 -9.31 2.92
C ALA A 20 -1.40 -10.36 2.25
N PHE A 21 -1.06 -10.79 1.04
CA PHE A 21 -1.81 -11.78 0.27
C PHE A 21 -1.11 -13.15 0.17
N LYS A 22 -0.12 -13.41 1.05
CA LYS A 22 0.54 -14.71 1.14
C LYS A 22 -0.27 -15.71 1.96
N SER A 23 -0.58 -15.31 3.20
CA SER A 23 -1.20 -16.17 4.19
C SER A 23 -1.95 -15.37 5.24
N SER A 24 -3.01 -15.97 5.76
CA SER A 24 -3.78 -15.47 6.90
C SER A 24 -3.01 -15.52 8.23
N ASN A 25 -1.95 -16.31 8.35
CA ASN A 25 -1.21 -16.49 9.61
C ASN A 25 0.02 -15.58 9.74
N ALA A 26 0.48 -14.99 8.63
CA ALA A 26 1.65 -14.11 8.64
C ALA A 26 1.27 -12.78 9.31
N PRO A 27 2.02 -12.32 10.33
CA PRO A 27 1.71 -11.05 10.98
C PRO A 27 1.99 -9.87 10.04
N ASN A 28 1.18 -8.82 10.20
CA ASN A 28 1.42 -7.55 9.53
C ASN A 28 2.82 -7.00 9.87
N GLY A 29 3.51 -6.48 8.87
CA GLY A 29 4.89 -5.99 9.00
C GLY A 29 5.96 -7.03 8.71
N TRP A 30 5.62 -8.32 8.58
CA TRP A 30 6.61 -9.36 8.36
C TRP A 30 6.84 -9.69 6.87
N SER A 31 8.10 -9.90 6.52
CA SER A 31 8.51 -10.64 5.32
C SER A 31 9.75 -11.49 5.59
N ALA A 32 9.97 -12.52 4.79
CA ALA A 32 11.16 -13.36 4.82
C ALA A 32 12.45 -12.54 4.69
N ARG A 33 12.45 -11.61 3.73
CA ARG A 33 13.61 -10.76 3.41
C ARG A 33 13.82 -9.64 4.43
N GLY A 34 12.74 -9.00 4.88
CA GLY A 34 12.81 -7.81 5.73
C GLY A 34 12.66 -8.07 7.23
N GLY A 35 12.37 -9.30 7.63
CA GLY A 35 12.04 -9.61 9.03
C GLY A 35 10.71 -8.98 9.46
N GLN A 36 10.51 -8.87 10.78
CA GLN A 36 9.32 -8.23 11.37
C GLN A 36 9.55 -6.73 11.50
N GLY A 37 8.74 -5.92 10.82
CA GLY A 37 8.64 -4.49 11.08
C GLY A 37 8.07 -4.22 12.47
N VAL A 38 8.61 -3.23 13.15
CA VAL A 38 8.21 -2.83 14.51
C VAL A 38 7.59 -1.45 14.47
N ASN A 39 6.46 -1.27 15.15
CA ASN A 39 5.83 0.03 15.27
C ASN A 39 6.72 0.96 16.12
N PRO A 40 7.08 2.16 15.63
CA PRO A 40 8.06 3.04 16.26
C PRO A 40 7.54 3.72 17.55
N TYR A 41 6.24 3.66 17.83
CA TYR A 41 5.66 4.19 19.07
C TYR A 41 5.51 3.14 20.17
N ASN A 42 5.29 1.89 19.78
CA ASN A 42 5.13 0.79 20.73
C ASN A 42 5.48 -0.55 20.05
N SER A 43 6.56 -1.20 20.49
CA SER A 43 7.07 -2.42 19.84
C SER A 43 6.18 -3.64 20.03
N SER A 44 5.21 -3.58 20.95
CA SER A 44 4.30 -4.68 21.26
C SER A 44 3.03 -4.64 20.41
N VAL A 45 2.81 -3.60 19.60
CA VAL A 45 1.64 -3.50 18.71
C VAL A 45 2.02 -3.68 17.25
N THR A 46 1.01 -4.02 16.45
CA THR A 46 1.16 -4.14 15.01
C THR A 46 1.56 -2.80 14.37
N PRO A 47 2.46 -2.78 13.38
CA PRO A 47 2.63 -1.62 12.51
C PRO A 47 1.54 -1.54 11.42
N CYS A 48 0.55 -2.45 11.44
CA CYS A 48 -0.35 -2.76 10.34
C CYS A 48 0.40 -3.02 9.01
N GLY A 49 -0.29 -2.97 7.88
CA GLY A 49 0.28 -3.33 6.59
C GLY A 49 -0.72 -3.17 5.45
N SER A 50 -0.32 -3.43 4.22
CA SER A 50 0.98 -4.03 3.85
C SER A 50 2.14 -3.05 3.66
N SER A 51 1.91 -1.74 3.51
CA SER A 51 2.97 -0.71 3.39
C SER A 51 3.66 -0.37 4.73
N SER A 52 3.86 -1.37 5.58
CA SER A 52 4.40 -1.25 6.93
C SER A 52 5.74 -0.51 6.97
N GLY A 53 6.76 -1.00 6.27
CA GLY A 53 8.08 -0.37 6.27
C GLY A 53 8.08 1.06 5.75
N SER A 54 7.24 1.36 4.75
CA SER A 54 7.08 2.72 4.21
C SER A 54 6.57 3.71 5.26
N THR A 55 5.70 3.27 6.16
CA THR A 55 5.18 4.11 7.25
C THR A 55 6.12 4.17 8.44
N ILE A 56 6.72 3.04 8.84
CA ILE A 56 7.69 2.96 9.92
C ILE A 56 8.88 3.89 9.64
N LEU A 57 9.46 3.84 8.44
CA LEU A 57 10.65 4.64 8.12
C LEU A 57 10.36 6.14 8.07
N VAL A 58 9.13 6.54 7.69
CA VAL A 58 8.71 7.95 7.69
C VAL A 58 8.50 8.41 9.12
N ALA A 59 7.78 7.63 9.92
CA ALA A 59 7.56 7.90 11.34
C ALA A 59 8.89 8.02 12.11
N ALA A 60 9.85 7.14 11.82
CA ALA A 60 11.19 7.12 12.40
C ALA A 60 12.15 8.18 11.81
N ASN A 61 11.69 9.11 10.98
CA ASN A 61 12.50 10.15 10.32
C ASN A 61 13.67 9.61 9.46
N MET A 62 13.58 8.39 8.95
CA MET A 62 14.60 7.79 8.09
C MET A 62 14.48 8.22 6.62
N ALA A 63 13.30 8.73 6.22
CA ALA A 63 13.10 9.41 4.94
C ALA A 63 12.07 10.53 5.06
N ALA A 64 12.23 11.55 4.22
CA ALA A 64 11.30 12.69 4.18
C ALA A 64 9.90 12.30 3.68
N VAL A 65 9.83 11.40 2.71
CA VAL A 65 8.60 10.87 2.12
C VAL A 65 8.83 9.42 1.71
N SER A 66 7.76 8.64 1.64
CA SER A 66 7.79 7.31 1.05
C SER A 66 6.55 7.06 0.18
N LEU A 67 6.62 5.96 -0.59
CA LEU A 67 5.50 5.47 -1.38
C LEU A 67 4.98 4.17 -0.76
N GLY A 68 3.68 3.95 -0.86
CA GLY A 68 3.04 2.69 -0.52
C GLY A 68 2.10 2.24 -1.64
N SER A 69 1.70 0.97 -1.60
CA SER A 69 0.62 0.44 -2.44
C SER A 69 -0.59 0.15 -1.57
N ASP A 70 -1.77 0.39 -2.13
CA ASP A 70 -3.05 0.17 -1.44
C ASP A 70 -4.01 -0.63 -2.32
N THR A 71 -4.36 -1.82 -1.85
CA THR A 71 -5.44 -2.65 -2.40
C THR A 71 -6.68 -2.55 -1.51
N PHE A 72 -6.48 -2.65 -0.19
CA PHE A 72 -7.52 -2.59 0.82
C PHE A 72 -7.01 -1.97 2.14
N GLY A 73 -6.73 -0.67 2.12
CA GLY A 73 -6.24 0.05 3.29
C GLY A 73 -4.74 -0.12 3.55
N SER A 74 -3.98 -0.73 2.64
CA SER A 74 -2.55 -1.00 2.83
C SER A 74 -1.65 0.22 2.90
N ILE A 75 -2.17 1.44 2.68
CA ILE A 75 -1.54 2.72 3.01
C ILE A 75 -2.24 3.33 4.23
N LEU A 76 -3.57 3.31 4.27
CA LEU A 76 -4.36 3.98 5.30
C LEU A 76 -4.13 3.35 6.70
N CYS A 77 -4.22 2.02 6.79
CA CYS A 77 -4.03 1.31 8.06
C CYS A 77 -2.62 1.53 8.64
N PRO A 78 -1.51 1.20 7.95
CA PRO A 78 -0.20 1.42 8.53
C PRO A 78 0.09 2.91 8.79
N SER A 79 -0.53 3.85 8.07
CA SER A 79 -0.35 5.27 8.38
C SER A 79 -1.05 5.68 9.67
N SER A 80 -2.27 5.17 9.91
CA SER A 80 -3.00 5.31 11.18
C SER A 80 -2.18 4.78 12.36
N PHE A 81 -1.66 3.56 12.23
CA PHE A 81 -0.94 2.85 13.29
C PHE A 81 0.50 3.36 13.53
N ASN A 82 1.10 4.08 12.59
CA ASN A 82 2.47 4.62 12.76
C ASN A 82 2.48 6.16 12.83
N SER A 83 1.33 6.79 13.09
CA SER A 83 1.21 8.25 13.25
C SER A 83 1.90 9.02 12.12
N VAL A 84 1.54 8.69 10.89
CA VAL A 84 1.94 9.43 9.69
C VAL A 84 0.73 9.71 8.82
N VAL A 85 0.85 10.66 7.91
CA VAL A 85 -0.16 10.92 6.90
C VAL A 85 0.00 9.92 5.76
N GLY A 86 -1.11 9.29 5.37
CA GLY A 86 -1.18 8.37 4.25
C GLY A 86 -2.27 8.78 3.26
N ILE A 87 -1.93 8.89 1.98
CA ILE A 87 -2.90 9.15 0.91
C ILE A 87 -3.02 7.92 0.02
N ARG A 88 -4.23 7.37 -0.05
CA ARG A 88 -4.68 6.45 -1.10
C ARG A 88 -5.33 7.30 -2.21
N PRO A 89 -4.73 7.47 -3.39
CA PRO A 89 -5.35 8.25 -4.46
C PRO A 89 -6.41 7.45 -5.21
N THR A 90 -7.20 8.16 -6.02
CA THR A 90 -8.12 7.56 -6.99
C THR A 90 -7.36 6.54 -7.84
N VAL A 91 -7.90 5.34 -7.98
CA VAL A 91 -7.33 4.32 -8.86
C VAL A 91 -7.25 4.86 -10.28
N GLY A 92 -6.05 4.89 -10.84
CA GLY A 92 -5.74 5.44 -12.16
C GLY A 92 -5.03 6.80 -12.12
N LEU A 93 -5.05 7.52 -10.99
CA LEU A 93 -4.32 8.79 -10.85
C LEU A 93 -2.80 8.58 -10.92
N THR A 94 -2.31 7.49 -10.33
CA THR A 94 -0.90 7.09 -10.37
C THR A 94 -0.70 5.82 -11.19
N SER A 95 0.36 5.77 -12.00
CA SER A 95 0.74 4.55 -12.72
C SER A 95 1.16 3.44 -11.76
N ARG A 96 0.84 2.20 -12.13
CA ARG A 96 1.20 0.95 -11.43
C ARG A 96 2.20 0.13 -12.24
N GLY A 97 2.75 0.70 -13.31
CA GLY A 97 3.75 0.03 -14.13
C GLY A 97 4.99 -0.32 -13.31
N GLY A 98 5.39 -1.60 -13.33
CA GLY A 98 6.52 -2.11 -12.56
C GLY A 98 6.23 -2.37 -11.07
N VAL A 99 4.94 -2.39 -10.67
CA VAL A 99 4.50 -2.81 -9.34
C VAL A 99 3.94 -4.23 -9.43
N VAL A 100 4.34 -5.10 -8.48
CA VAL A 100 3.74 -6.43 -8.33
C VAL A 100 2.27 -6.27 -7.89
N PRO A 101 1.30 -6.74 -8.68
CA PRO A 101 -0.12 -6.45 -8.43
C PRO A 101 -0.77 -7.44 -7.45
N ILE A 102 -1.87 -7.02 -6.85
CA ILE A 102 -2.92 -7.91 -6.32
C ILE A 102 -4.17 -7.77 -7.19
N SER A 103 -4.71 -6.55 -7.32
CA SER A 103 -5.97 -6.30 -7.99
C SER A 103 -5.88 -5.09 -8.93
N PRO A 104 -5.94 -5.28 -10.26
CA PRO A 104 -5.87 -4.15 -11.20
C PRO A 104 -7.05 -3.18 -11.06
N ARG A 105 -8.14 -3.58 -10.38
CA ARG A 105 -9.31 -2.74 -10.11
C ARG A 105 -9.11 -1.83 -8.88
N GLN A 106 -8.31 -2.27 -7.91
CA GLN A 106 -8.25 -1.62 -6.58
C GLN A 106 -6.86 -1.07 -6.26
N ASP A 107 -5.81 -1.66 -6.83
CA ASP A 107 -4.44 -1.25 -6.59
C ASP A 107 -4.23 0.18 -7.04
N THR A 108 -3.59 0.93 -6.15
CA THR A 108 -3.15 2.31 -6.38
C THR A 108 -1.86 2.56 -5.63
N ILE A 109 -1.07 3.53 -6.09
CA ILE A 109 0.21 3.90 -5.47
C ILE A 109 0.04 5.27 -4.84
N GLY A 110 0.25 5.33 -3.53
CA GLY A 110 0.03 6.54 -2.76
C GLY A 110 1.28 7.05 -2.08
N TRP A 111 1.08 8.08 -1.27
CA TRP A 111 2.15 8.81 -0.59
C TRP A 111 2.02 8.67 0.91
N VAL A 112 3.17 8.61 1.58
CA VAL A 112 3.26 8.63 3.05
C VAL A 112 4.28 9.68 3.46
N TYR A 113 3.92 10.51 4.45
CA TYR A 113 4.74 11.61 4.95
C TYR A 113 4.30 12.02 6.36
N ILE A 114 5.10 12.84 7.05
CA ILE A 114 4.85 13.17 8.47
C ILE A 114 3.76 14.23 8.64
N VAL A 115 3.82 15.31 7.84
CA VAL A 115 2.97 16.50 7.96
C VAL A 115 2.52 16.93 6.58
N VAL A 116 1.23 17.27 6.41
CA VAL A 116 0.66 17.79 5.16
C VAL A 116 1.38 19.06 4.73
N GLY A 117 1.68 19.95 5.68
CA GLY A 117 2.47 21.17 5.42
C GLY A 117 3.96 20.96 5.05
N SER A 118 4.56 19.80 5.36
CA SER A 118 6.00 19.55 5.10
C SER A 118 6.31 19.31 3.62
N VAL A 119 5.30 18.99 2.82
CA VAL A 119 5.43 19.01 1.36
C VAL A 119 5.08 20.42 0.90
N ARG A 120 6.05 21.18 0.37
CA ARG A 120 5.74 22.39 -0.40
C ARG A 120 4.96 21.97 -1.65
N PHE A 121 3.65 21.80 -1.49
CA PHE A 121 2.70 21.42 -2.54
C PHE A 121 2.64 22.42 -3.70
N LYS A 122 3.22 23.61 -3.54
CA LYS A 122 3.14 24.75 -4.47
C LYS A 122 3.50 24.41 -5.92
N ASN A 123 4.40 23.45 -6.17
CA ASN A 123 4.83 23.12 -7.55
C ASN A 123 4.71 21.63 -7.93
N MET A 124 4.32 20.72 -7.03
CA MET A 124 4.30 19.28 -7.35
C MET A 124 2.94 18.78 -7.83
N LEU A 125 1.83 19.47 -7.50
CA LEU A 125 0.48 18.95 -7.73
C LEU A 125 -0.27 19.52 -8.95
N ILE A 126 0.10 20.68 -9.51
CA ILE A 126 -0.87 21.40 -10.37
C ILE A 126 -0.52 21.37 -11.87
N ASN A 127 0.76 21.36 -12.28
CA ASN A 127 1.09 21.42 -13.73
C ASN A 127 1.84 20.19 -14.28
N ASP A 128 2.62 19.47 -13.47
CA ASP A 128 3.48 18.37 -13.97
C ASP A 128 3.02 16.96 -13.59
N MET A 129 1.95 16.83 -12.79
CA MET A 129 1.41 15.52 -12.37
C MET A 129 0.19 15.04 -13.17
N VAL A 130 -0.41 15.90 -14.01
CA VAL A 130 -1.55 15.57 -14.88
C VAL A 130 -1.12 14.81 -16.15
N CYS A 131 0.17 14.83 -16.51
CA CYS A 131 0.66 14.18 -17.74
C CYS A 131 1.82 13.25 -17.47
N VAL A 132 1.55 11.99 -17.06
CA VAL A 132 2.42 10.88 -17.51
C VAL A 132 1.54 9.70 -17.91
N LEU A 133 0.85 9.92 -19.02
CA LEU A 133 0.51 8.86 -19.95
C LEU A 133 1.83 8.37 -20.55
N ILE A 134 2.24 7.15 -20.25
CA ILE A 134 3.09 6.40 -21.18
C ILE A 134 2.18 5.30 -21.70
N LEU A 135 1.68 5.50 -22.92
CA LEU A 135 1.29 4.42 -23.80
C LEU A 135 2.53 3.54 -24.01
N VAL A 136 2.52 2.35 -23.43
CA VAL A 136 3.20 1.21 -24.04
C VAL A 136 2.09 0.22 -24.37
N PRO A 137 1.85 -0.10 -25.66
CA PRO A 137 0.95 -1.18 -26.01
C PRO A 137 1.66 -2.48 -25.66
N LEU A 138 1.31 -3.09 -24.53
CA LEU A 138 1.68 -4.48 -24.27
C LEU A 138 0.41 -5.29 -23.98
N LEU A 139 -0.04 -5.96 -25.04
CA LEU A 139 -0.72 -7.25 -25.07
C LEU A 139 -1.24 -7.75 -23.71
N LEU A 140 -2.41 -7.24 -23.34
CA LEU A 140 -3.30 -7.90 -22.38
C LEU A 140 -4.17 -8.87 -23.18
N ASP A 141 -3.68 -10.09 -23.40
CA ASP A 141 -4.63 -11.20 -23.52
C ASP A 141 -5.23 -11.38 -22.13
N GLY A 142 -6.42 -10.80 -21.93
CA GLY A 142 -7.15 -10.71 -20.67
C GLY A 142 -7.65 -12.04 -20.10
N ASN A 143 -6.83 -13.10 -20.16
CA ASN A 143 -7.18 -14.46 -19.75
C ASN A 143 -6.09 -15.19 -18.96
N ARG A 144 -5.06 -14.51 -18.42
CA ARG A 144 -4.00 -15.16 -17.62
C ARG A 144 -3.61 -14.31 -16.38
N PRO A 145 -3.57 -14.89 -15.16
CA PRO A 145 -2.95 -14.24 -14.01
C PRO A 145 -1.45 -14.02 -14.25
N ILE A 146 -0.92 -12.87 -13.84
CA ILE A 146 0.46 -12.42 -14.11
C ILE A 146 1.51 -13.18 -13.29
N CYS A 147 1.12 -13.83 -12.20
CA CYS A 147 1.96 -14.76 -11.44
C CYS A 147 1.07 -15.91 -10.93
N ARG A 148 1.38 -17.15 -11.28
CA ARG A 148 0.65 -18.35 -10.82
C ARG A 148 1.34 -19.01 -9.63
N THR A 149 2.65 -18.81 -9.52
CA THR A 149 3.47 -19.39 -8.46
C THR A 149 4.47 -18.37 -7.88
N VAL A 150 4.97 -18.61 -6.67
CA VAL A 150 6.08 -17.83 -6.06
C VAL A 150 7.30 -17.75 -7.01
N PRO A 151 7.72 -18.84 -7.69
CA PRO A 151 8.73 -18.79 -8.76
C PRO A 151 8.44 -17.81 -9.90
N ASP A 152 7.21 -17.77 -10.44
CA ASP A 152 6.85 -16.85 -11.54
C ASP A 152 7.04 -15.39 -11.12
N ALA A 153 6.68 -15.10 -9.87
CA ALA A 153 6.78 -13.77 -9.33
C ALA A 153 8.22 -13.36 -9.02
N VAL A 154 9.10 -14.31 -8.63
CA VAL A 154 10.55 -14.11 -8.53
C VAL A 154 11.18 -13.82 -9.90
N HIS A 155 10.82 -14.58 -10.95
CA HIS A 155 11.30 -14.33 -12.31
C HIS A 155 10.81 -12.98 -12.88
N PHE A 156 9.56 -12.61 -12.60
CA PHE A 156 8.99 -11.32 -12.96
C PHE A 156 9.67 -10.16 -12.21
N LEU A 157 10.01 -10.35 -10.93
CA LEU A 157 10.78 -9.40 -10.12
C LEU A 157 12.21 -9.21 -10.65
N ASP A 158 12.90 -10.29 -11.01
CA ASP A 158 14.23 -10.24 -11.62
C ASP A 158 14.23 -9.49 -12.97
N ALA A 159 13.20 -9.72 -13.79
CA ALA A 159 13.06 -9.09 -15.11
C ALA A 159 12.72 -7.59 -15.04
N ILE A 160 11.94 -7.15 -14.05
CA ILE A 160 11.46 -5.76 -13.95
C ILE A 160 12.38 -4.87 -13.13
N VAL A 161 12.92 -5.40 -12.03
CA VAL A 161 13.60 -4.58 -11.01
C VAL A 161 15.10 -4.48 -11.28
N GLY A 162 15.65 -5.43 -12.06
CA GLY A 162 17.09 -5.61 -12.23
C GLY A 162 17.75 -6.14 -10.96
N ILE A 163 18.88 -6.84 -11.11
CA ILE A 163 19.64 -7.39 -9.98
C ILE A 163 20.09 -6.24 -9.06
N ASP A 164 19.65 -6.28 -7.80
CA ASP A 164 20.20 -5.44 -6.74
C ASP A 164 21.55 -6.03 -6.32
N HIS A 165 22.64 -5.40 -6.76
CA HIS A 165 24.00 -5.91 -6.54
C HIS A 165 24.42 -5.90 -5.06
N ASN A 166 23.64 -5.25 -4.19
CA ASN A 166 23.85 -5.26 -2.74
C ASN A 166 22.94 -6.27 -2.01
N ASP A 167 22.12 -7.03 -2.75
CA ASP A 167 21.27 -8.07 -2.18
C ASP A 167 22.03 -9.41 -2.12
N HIS A 168 22.91 -9.53 -1.12
CA HIS A 168 23.72 -10.72 -0.90
C HIS A 168 22.87 -12.00 -0.76
N ALA A 169 21.63 -11.90 -0.25
CA ALA A 169 20.74 -13.06 -0.13
C ALA A 169 20.25 -13.55 -1.50
N THR A 170 19.95 -12.62 -2.42
CA THR A 170 19.56 -12.94 -3.80
C THR A 170 20.76 -13.45 -4.62
N ILE A 171 21.97 -12.89 -4.41
CA ILE A 171 23.22 -13.33 -5.05
C ILE A 171 23.66 -14.73 -4.57
N GLU A 172 23.58 -14.99 -3.26
CA GLU A 172 23.89 -16.30 -2.69
C GLU A 172 22.90 -17.36 -3.21
N MET A 173 21.62 -16.98 -3.35
CA MET A 173 20.62 -17.83 -3.99
C MET A 173 20.88 -18.05 -5.47
N SER A 174 21.44 -17.09 -6.23
CA SER A 174 21.71 -17.31 -7.65
C SER A 174 22.74 -18.40 -7.94
N ASN A 175 23.57 -18.74 -6.94
CA ASN A 175 24.72 -19.64 -7.07
C ASN A 175 24.47 -21.09 -6.61
N THR A 176 23.24 -21.45 -6.24
CA THR A 176 22.87 -22.82 -5.80
C THR A 176 22.06 -23.56 -6.88
N ASP A 177 21.96 -24.89 -6.78
CA ASP A 177 21.25 -25.76 -7.74
C ASP A 177 19.72 -25.61 -7.68
N GLU A 178 19.07 -25.53 -8.84
CA GLU A 178 17.72 -24.97 -9.05
C GLU A 178 16.61 -25.64 -8.22
N THR A 179 16.61 -26.96 -8.16
CA THR A 179 15.61 -27.74 -7.43
C THR A 179 15.77 -27.62 -5.91
N SER A 180 17.03 -27.61 -5.44
CA SER A 180 17.35 -27.44 -4.02
C SER A 180 17.10 -26.01 -3.53
N ARG A 181 17.28 -25.00 -4.40
CA ARG A 181 16.99 -23.58 -4.13
C ARG A 181 15.53 -23.36 -3.79
N VAL A 182 14.62 -23.86 -4.64
CA VAL A 182 13.19 -23.57 -4.53
C VAL A 182 12.67 -24.16 -3.22
N GLN A 183 13.00 -25.41 -2.92
CA GLN A 183 12.56 -26.07 -1.70
C GLN A 183 13.15 -25.43 -0.44
N THR A 184 14.46 -25.13 -0.43
CA THR A 184 15.13 -24.53 0.73
C THR A 184 14.65 -23.10 0.99
N PHE A 185 14.45 -22.31 -0.06
CA PHE A 185 13.94 -20.94 0.04
C PHE A 185 12.50 -20.91 0.58
N GLN A 186 11.64 -21.75 0.01
CA GLN A 186 10.25 -21.89 0.39
C GLN A 186 10.11 -22.35 1.85
N ASP A 187 10.82 -23.41 2.27
CA ASP A 187 10.60 -23.95 3.61
C ASP A 187 11.26 -23.14 4.73
N ILE A 188 12.47 -22.61 4.51
CA ILE A 188 13.29 -22.01 5.58
C ILE A 188 13.17 -20.48 5.59
N LYS A 189 13.36 -19.81 4.45
CA LYS A 189 13.37 -18.34 4.40
C LYS A 189 11.95 -17.76 4.42
N GLU A 190 11.06 -18.30 3.61
CA GLU A 190 9.64 -17.92 3.56
C GLU A 190 8.82 -18.41 4.78
N LYS A 191 9.45 -19.17 5.69
CA LYS A 191 8.83 -19.73 6.90
C LYS A 191 7.49 -20.41 6.62
N LEU A 192 7.38 -21.14 5.51
CA LEU A 192 6.13 -21.80 5.10
C LEU A 192 5.62 -22.78 6.17
N LYS A 193 6.50 -23.45 6.91
CA LYS A 193 6.09 -24.31 8.05
C LYS A 193 5.40 -23.53 9.17
N LYS A 194 5.74 -22.24 9.36
CA LYS A 194 5.20 -21.41 10.43
C LYS A 194 3.95 -20.64 9.98
N TYR A 195 4.02 -19.98 8.83
CA TYR A 195 2.97 -19.10 8.36
C TYR A 195 2.14 -19.71 7.24
N GLY A 196 2.73 -20.54 6.37
CA GLY A 196 2.07 -21.12 5.22
C GLY A 196 1.88 -20.13 4.07
N GLN A 197 1.02 -20.51 3.12
CA GLN A 197 0.72 -19.76 1.89
C GLN A 197 -0.72 -20.03 1.41
N ASP A 198 -1.65 -20.13 2.36
CA ASP A 198 -3.03 -20.56 2.10
C ASP A 198 -3.78 -19.66 1.11
N MET A 199 -3.47 -18.35 1.08
CA MET A 199 -4.10 -17.42 0.14
C MET A 199 -3.59 -17.64 -1.28
N LEU A 200 -2.27 -17.80 -1.47
CA LEU A 200 -1.70 -18.09 -2.79
C LEU A 200 -2.24 -19.39 -3.39
N LEU A 201 -2.37 -20.44 -2.56
CA LEU A 201 -2.94 -21.71 -3.00
C LEU A 201 -4.43 -21.60 -3.37
N LYS A 202 -5.19 -20.77 -2.65
CA LYS A 202 -6.59 -20.49 -2.99
C LYS A 202 -6.70 -19.73 -4.31
N GLU A 203 -5.85 -18.75 -4.54
CA GLU A 203 -5.80 -17.99 -5.80
C GLU A 203 -5.44 -18.87 -7.00
N GLU A 204 -4.43 -19.73 -6.86
CA GLU A 204 -4.03 -20.66 -7.93
C GLU A 204 -5.13 -21.68 -8.25
N ALA A 205 -5.94 -22.06 -7.27
CA ALA A 205 -7.09 -22.95 -7.47
C ALA A 205 -8.28 -22.27 -8.18
N THR A 206 -8.23 -20.95 -8.42
CA THR A 206 -9.30 -20.26 -9.15
C THR A 206 -9.25 -20.55 -10.65
N ASN A 207 -10.41 -20.49 -11.29
CA ASN A 207 -10.55 -20.64 -12.74
C ASN A 207 -10.60 -19.30 -13.50
N GLY A 208 -10.15 -18.21 -12.85
CA GLY A 208 -10.13 -16.86 -13.41
C GLY A 208 -11.50 -16.16 -13.44
N PHE A 209 -11.71 -15.30 -14.43
CA PHE A 209 -12.83 -14.36 -14.48
C PHE A 209 -14.11 -14.95 -15.09
N GLY A 210 -14.76 -15.84 -14.34
CA GLY A 210 -16.00 -16.51 -14.72
C GLY A 210 -17.31 -15.71 -14.50
N ASN A 211 -18.45 -16.41 -14.54
CA ASN A 211 -19.76 -15.80 -14.30
C ASN A 211 -19.92 -15.28 -12.87
N GLU A 212 -19.34 -15.96 -11.88
CA GLU A 212 -19.34 -15.51 -10.48
C GLU A 212 -18.64 -14.16 -10.33
N TRP A 213 -17.48 -13.99 -10.98
CA TRP A 213 -16.77 -12.71 -11.03
C TRP A 213 -17.65 -11.58 -11.62
N LYS A 214 -18.34 -11.84 -12.73
CA LYS A 214 -19.26 -10.86 -13.34
C LYS A 214 -20.41 -10.49 -12.39
N ALA A 215 -20.95 -11.47 -11.67
CA ALA A 215 -22.01 -11.23 -10.68
C ALA A 215 -21.51 -10.36 -9.52
N VAL A 216 -20.29 -10.63 -9.02
CA VAL A 216 -19.63 -9.80 -8.00
C VAL A 216 -19.41 -8.38 -8.51
N LEU A 217 -18.91 -8.21 -9.74
CA LEU A 217 -18.71 -6.88 -10.34
C LEU A 217 -20.02 -6.09 -10.44
N SER A 218 -21.11 -6.72 -10.88
CA SER A 218 -22.43 -6.08 -10.96
C SER A 218 -22.91 -5.64 -9.57
N LYS A 219 -22.72 -6.50 -8.55
CA LYS A 219 -23.05 -6.17 -7.16
C LYS A 219 -22.22 -4.99 -6.64
N LEU A 220 -20.92 -4.97 -6.91
CA LEU A 220 -20.03 -3.87 -6.52
C LEU A 220 -20.44 -2.54 -7.18
N GLN A 221 -20.78 -2.55 -8.48
CA GLN A 221 -21.29 -1.37 -9.19
C GLN A 221 -22.60 -0.87 -8.58
N GLY A 222 -23.52 -1.77 -8.22
CA GLY A 222 -24.75 -1.44 -7.51
C GLY A 222 -24.49 -0.81 -6.14
N LEU A 223 -23.54 -1.36 -5.37
CA LEU A 223 -23.11 -0.83 -4.08
C LEU A 223 -22.48 0.56 -4.20
N THR A 224 -21.76 0.85 -5.29
CA THR A 224 -21.24 2.21 -5.52
C THR A 224 -22.36 3.19 -5.76
N LYS A 225 -23.20 2.90 -6.77
CA LYS A 225 -24.22 3.83 -7.24
C LYS A 225 -25.22 4.14 -6.13
N ASN A 226 -25.62 3.14 -5.35
CA ASN A 226 -26.60 3.29 -4.29
C ASN A 226 -25.98 3.54 -2.90
N GLY A 227 -24.66 3.34 -2.76
CA GLY A 227 -23.91 3.55 -1.52
C GLY A 227 -23.26 4.92 -1.49
N LEU A 228 -21.91 4.95 -1.49
CA LEU A 228 -21.15 6.17 -1.21
C LEU A 228 -21.49 7.31 -2.16
N GLU A 229 -21.58 7.04 -3.47
CA GLU A 229 -21.80 8.09 -4.46
C GLU A 229 -23.15 8.78 -4.26
N ASN A 230 -24.21 8.01 -4.06
CA ASN A 230 -25.53 8.53 -3.75
C ASN A 230 -25.57 9.25 -2.41
N LEU A 231 -24.95 8.67 -1.36
CA LEU A 231 -24.88 9.28 -0.05
C LEU A 231 -24.19 10.66 -0.08
N MET A 232 -23.04 10.76 -0.77
CA MET A 232 -22.29 12.01 -0.91
C MET A 232 -23.07 13.05 -1.72
N LYS A 233 -23.61 12.66 -2.89
CA LYS A 233 -24.34 13.58 -3.77
C LYS A 233 -25.65 14.06 -3.16
N LYS A 234 -26.46 13.16 -2.58
CA LYS A 234 -27.77 13.49 -2.01
C LYS A 234 -27.64 14.47 -0.85
N ASN A 235 -26.62 14.29 0.00
CA ASN A 235 -26.39 15.12 1.17
C ASN A 235 -25.41 16.28 0.92
N LYS A 236 -24.92 16.44 -0.32
CA LYS A 236 -23.94 17.49 -0.71
C LYS A 236 -22.70 17.50 0.19
N LEU A 237 -22.16 16.31 0.47
CA LEU A 237 -20.99 16.14 1.34
C LEU A 237 -19.69 16.26 0.55
N ASP A 238 -18.70 16.94 1.13
CA ASP A 238 -17.35 17.04 0.56
C ASP A 238 -16.46 15.85 0.91
N ALA A 239 -16.63 15.28 2.10
CA ALA A 239 -15.91 14.09 2.55
C ALA A 239 -16.75 13.24 3.53
N LEU A 240 -16.43 11.95 3.59
CA LEU A 240 -16.71 11.09 4.74
C LEU A 240 -15.56 11.18 5.74
N VAL A 241 -15.86 10.92 7.02
CA VAL A 241 -14.85 10.81 8.07
C VAL A 241 -15.10 9.57 8.93
N THR A 242 -14.05 8.81 9.20
CA THR A 242 -14.06 7.68 10.14
C THR A 242 -12.82 7.72 11.03
N GLY A 243 -12.84 6.99 12.14
CA GLY A 243 -11.59 6.61 12.81
C GLY A 243 -10.75 5.71 11.91
N GLU A 244 -9.44 5.72 12.13
CA GLU A 244 -8.43 4.84 11.54
C GLU A 244 -8.65 4.62 10.03
N GLU A 245 -8.55 3.39 9.52
CA GLU A 245 -8.77 3.06 8.11
C GLU A 245 -10.21 2.61 7.78
N TRP A 246 -11.16 2.72 8.71
CA TRP A 246 -12.48 2.08 8.62
C TRP A 246 -13.31 2.48 7.39
N VAL A 247 -12.97 3.57 6.70
CA VAL A 247 -13.57 3.97 5.42
C VAL A 247 -13.06 3.15 4.22
N ALA A 248 -11.89 2.50 4.33
CA ALA A 248 -11.24 1.77 3.25
C ALA A 248 -12.13 0.76 2.51
N PRO A 249 -12.98 -0.06 3.18
CA PRO A 249 -13.87 -1.00 2.51
C PRO A 249 -14.80 -0.35 1.49
N VAL A 250 -15.21 0.89 1.74
CA VAL A 250 -16.08 1.65 0.83
C VAL A 250 -15.27 2.28 -0.29
N LEU A 251 -14.05 2.75 0.02
CA LEU A 251 -13.20 3.41 -0.97
C LEU A 251 -12.73 2.46 -2.07
N VAL A 252 -12.46 1.20 -1.74
CA VAL A 252 -11.86 0.25 -2.68
C VAL A 252 -12.83 -0.22 -3.76
N ILE A 253 -14.15 -0.15 -3.54
CA ILE A 253 -15.17 -0.71 -4.44
C ILE A 253 -15.04 -0.09 -5.84
N GLU A 254 -14.82 1.22 -5.88
CA GLU A 254 -14.61 2.02 -7.08
C GLU A 254 -13.34 2.86 -6.99
N GLY A 255 -12.32 2.39 -6.26
CA GLY A 255 -11.03 3.05 -6.25
C GLY A 255 -11.08 4.54 -5.93
N PHE A 256 -11.90 4.92 -4.95
CA PHE A 256 -12.04 6.28 -4.44
C PHE A 256 -10.80 6.69 -3.61
N PRO A 257 -10.52 8.00 -3.51
CA PRO A 257 -9.41 8.50 -2.72
C PRO A 257 -9.75 8.53 -1.22
N GLY A 258 -8.72 8.37 -0.41
CA GLY A 258 -8.76 8.55 1.04
C GLY A 258 -7.45 9.12 1.57
N ILE A 259 -7.54 9.90 2.63
CA ILE A 259 -6.39 10.44 3.37
C ILE A 259 -6.57 10.13 4.85
N VAL A 260 -5.57 9.55 5.48
CA VAL A 260 -5.53 9.36 6.93
C VAL A 260 -4.44 10.24 7.52
N LEU A 261 -4.68 10.76 8.71
CA LEU A 261 -3.72 11.55 9.45
C LEU A 261 -3.81 11.23 10.96
N PRO A 262 -2.75 11.51 11.73
CA PRO A 262 -2.74 11.29 13.17
C PRO A 262 -3.82 12.11 13.88
N THR A 263 -4.60 11.48 14.77
CA THR A 263 -5.60 12.17 15.58
C THR A 263 -5.45 11.95 17.09
N GLY A 264 -4.54 11.08 17.52
CA GLY A 264 -4.26 10.91 18.94
C GLY A 264 -3.37 9.72 19.23
N TYR A 265 -3.15 9.52 20.53
CA TYR A 265 -2.43 8.40 21.10
C TYR A 265 -3.22 7.89 22.31
N ASP A 266 -3.29 6.58 22.49
CA ASP A 266 -3.92 5.99 23.67
C ASP A 266 -3.04 6.13 24.92
N GLN A 267 -3.48 5.55 26.05
CA GLN A 267 -2.75 5.59 27.32
C GLN A 267 -1.38 4.89 27.26
N ALA A 268 -1.20 3.94 26.34
CA ALA A 268 0.04 3.21 26.10
C ALA A 268 0.93 3.90 25.04
N GLY A 269 0.54 5.07 24.54
CA GLY A 269 1.25 5.81 23.50
C GLY A 269 1.07 5.24 22.09
N VAL A 270 0.12 4.33 21.89
CA VAL A 270 -0.20 3.76 20.57
C VAL A 270 -1.00 4.79 19.77
N PRO A 271 -0.56 5.16 18.56
CA PRO A 271 -1.28 6.14 17.76
C PRO A 271 -2.52 5.56 17.11
N PHE A 272 -3.50 6.44 16.88
CA PHE A 272 -4.65 6.17 16.04
C PHE A 272 -4.94 7.38 15.15
N GLY A 273 -5.44 7.10 13.95
CA GLY A 273 -5.72 8.10 12.91
C GLY A 273 -7.18 8.49 12.79
N ILE A 274 -7.40 9.56 12.05
CA ILE A 274 -8.70 9.91 11.46
C ILE A 274 -8.55 9.84 9.95
N CYS A 275 -9.50 9.23 9.25
CA CYS A 275 -9.47 9.11 7.80
C CYS A 275 -10.64 9.81 7.14
N PHE A 276 -10.32 10.59 6.12
CA PHE A 276 -11.26 11.24 5.24
C PHE A 276 -11.32 10.51 3.91
N GLY A 277 -12.53 10.19 3.46
CA GLY A 277 -12.80 9.56 2.17
C GLY A 277 -13.61 10.48 1.27
N GLY A 278 -13.39 10.41 -0.04
CA GLY A 278 -14.12 11.27 -1.00
C GLY A 278 -14.50 10.53 -2.28
N LEU A 279 -15.16 11.22 -3.21
CA LEU A 279 -15.43 10.67 -4.53
C LEU A 279 -14.18 10.76 -5.43
N ARG A 280 -14.20 10.07 -6.58
CA ARG A 280 -13.08 10.11 -7.55
C ARG A 280 -12.72 11.57 -7.90
N GLY A 281 -11.44 11.91 -7.88
CA GLY A 281 -10.95 13.26 -8.19
C GLY A 281 -11.05 14.28 -7.06
N SER A 282 -11.50 13.88 -5.87
CA SER A 282 -11.62 14.78 -4.71
C SER A 282 -10.32 14.97 -3.91
N GLU A 283 -9.18 14.47 -4.39
CA GLU A 283 -7.88 14.58 -3.72
C GLU A 283 -7.53 16.02 -3.29
N PRO A 284 -7.71 17.07 -4.14
CA PRO A 284 -7.42 18.44 -3.71
C PRO A 284 -8.26 18.85 -2.49
N LYS A 285 -9.56 18.51 -2.48
CA LYS A 285 -10.47 18.80 -1.38
C LYS A 285 -10.10 18.04 -0.11
N LEU A 286 -9.74 16.76 -0.24
CA LEU A 286 -9.30 15.95 0.89
C LEU A 286 -7.98 16.48 1.49
N ILE A 287 -7.05 16.96 0.66
CA ILE A 287 -5.81 17.59 1.12
C ILE A 287 -6.10 18.90 1.85
N GLU A 288 -7.03 19.73 1.35
CA GLU A 288 -7.46 20.95 2.05
C GLU A 288 -8.04 20.64 3.44
N ILE A 289 -8.94 19.66 3.53
CA ILE A 289 -9.56 19.22 4.79
C ILE A 289 -8.49 18.71 5.76
N ALA A 290 -7.62 17.81 5.30
CA ALA A 290 -6.57 17.24 6.14
C ALA A 290 -5.56 18.29 6.62
N TYR A 291 -5.18 19.23 5.74
CA TYR A 291 -4.32 20.34 6.11
C TYR A 291 -4.97 21.23 7.18
N ALA A 292 -6.24 21.61 6.99
CA ALA A 292 -6.97 22.41 7.97
C ALA A 292 -7.06 21.69 9.33
N PHE A 293 -7.38 20.39 9.34
CA PHE A 293 -7.41 19.59 10.55
C PHE A 293 -6.05 19.53 11.24
N GLU A 294 -4.99 19.24 10.49
CA GLU A 294 -3.63 19.17 11.01
C GLU A 294 -3.21 20.51 11.63
N GLN A 295 -3.43 21.62 10.94
CA GLN A 295 -3.04 22.94 11.42
C GLN A 295 -3.82 23.37 12.66
N ALA A 296 -5.09 22.98 12.77
CA ALA A 296 -5.93 23.25 13.92
C ALA A 296 -5.53 22.43 15.16
N THR A 297 -5.05 21.20 14.96
CA THR A 297 -4.87 20.23 16.05
C THR A 297 -3.42 20.04 16.48
N LYS A 298 -2.46 20.09 15.54
CA LYS A 298 -1.01 19.94 15.77
C LYS A 298 -0.66 18.70 16.62
N ILE A 299 -1.36 17.59 16.38
CA ILE A 299 -1.32 16.40 17.24
C ILE A 299 -0.01 15.62 17.13
N TRP A 300 0.60 15.60 15.94
CA TRP A 300 1.75 14.74 15.66
C TRP A 300 2.91 14.95 16.65
N LYS A 301 3.46 13.83 17.13
CA LYS A 301 4.65 13.78 17.97
C LYS A 301 5.65 12.78 17.38
N PRO A 302 6.97 12.99 17.53
CA PRO A 302 7.95 11.99 17.12
C PRO A 302 7.79 10.69 17.92
N PRO A 303 8.21 9.55 17.35
CA PRO A 303 8.16 8.25 18.03
C PRO A 303 9.03 8.22 19.29
N THR A 304 8.62 7.41 20.24
CA THR A 304 9.23 7.27 21.57
C THR A 304 10.34 6.22 21.60
N LEU A 305 10.28 5.22 20.72
CA LEU A 305 11.31 4.18 20.66
C LEU A 305 12.58 4.74 20.03
N LYS A 306 13.69 4.62 20.77
CA LYS A 306 15.03 4.85 20.23
C LYS A 306 15.48 3.56 19.55
N PHE A 307 15.65 3.61 18.24
CA PHE A 307 16.29 2.54 17.49
C PHE A 307 17.79 2.55 17.81
N GLN A 308 18.30 1.43 18.34
CA GLN A 308 19.73 1.21 18.57
C GLN A 308 20.42 0.81 17.27
#